data_AF-H8X901-F1
#
_entry.id   AF-H8X901-F1
#
_cell.length_a   1.000
_cell.length_b   1.000
_cell.length_c   1.000
_cell.angle_alpha   90.00
_cell.angle_beta   90.00
_cell.angle_gamma   90.00
#
_symmetry.space_group_name_H-M   'P 1'
#
loop_
_entity.id
_entity.type
_entity.pdbx_description
1 polymer ?
#
loop_
_entity_poly.entity_id
_entity_poly.type
_entity_poly.pdbx_seq_one_letter_code
_entity_poly.pdbx_strand_id
1 'polypeptide(L)'
;MGCGAGNYSSLLHKQKRHTHVRSNKDKFVVSKNCKISTQSSPPYHSILPTMSAPCSCKHNESTPSVNLSHLSPELQKEFQDPQHPANLICELCRLFYDNNWVTGTGGGISIRDVEGPNPNLVYIAPSGVQKERIQPWEMFLVELPNEKLLRTPNDIPEELTKKYKYKPSACTPLFMSCYKMRDAGACIHTHSQSAVMVTLLFETRSYFEISHIEQIKALPKLRFNEDSGKVEKIGSMEYYDRLIIPIIENTPHEEDLTDSLQEAIKNYPGTSAVLVRRHGIYVWGETVWKAKVYNEAIDYLLELAVKMHLAGIPLVKGS
;
A
#
# COMPACT_ATOMS: atom_id res chain seq x y z
N MET A 1 -7.37 -58.67 28.00
CA MET A 1 -8.41 -58.22 27.05
C MET A 1 -7.69 -57.34 26.04
N GLY A 2 -7.57 -57.57 24.74
CA GLY A 2 -8.05 -58.56 23.78
C GLY A 2 -7.71 -57.94 22.41
N CYS A 3 -6.94 -58.67 21.58
CA CYS A 3 -6.54 -58.30 20.23
C CYS A 3 -7.74 -58.17 19.27
N GLY A 4 -7.55 -57.59 18.07
CA GLY A 4 -8.36 -57.95 16.91
C GLY A 4 -8.38 -56.96 15.76
N ALA A 5 -7.67 -57.30 14.69
CA ALA A 5 -7.75 -56.69 13.37
C ALA A 5 -8.77 -57.41 12.47
N GLY A 6 -9.27 -56.69 11.46
CA GLY A 6 -9.88 -57.19 10.22
C GLY A 6 -11.40 -57.42 10.27
N ASN A 7 -12.15 -57.45 9.16
CA ASN A 7 -11.94 -57.09 7.76
C ASN A 7 -13.29 -57.33 7.03
N TYR A 8 -13.54 -56.62 5.92
CA TYR A 8 -14.43 -56.95 4.77
C TYR A 8 -15.99 -56.90 4.81
N SER A 9 -16.48 -56.08 3.87
CA SER A 9 -17.40 -56.39 2.74
C SER A 9 -18.93 -56.23 2.88
N SER A 10 -19.49 -55.37 2.01
CA SER A 10 -20.70 -55.54 1.15
C SER A 10 -21.33 -54.16 0.85
N LEU A 11 -22.02 -53.85 -0.26
CA LEU A 11 -22.21 -54.41 -1.60
C LEU A 11 -22.78 -53.26 -2.47
N LEU A 12 -22.45 -53.27 -3.76
CA LEU A 12 -22.96 -52.39 -4.82
C LEU A 12 -24.51 -52.40 -4.97
N HIS A 13 -25.10 -51.26 -5.33
CA HIS A 13 -26.15 -51.23 -6.36
C HIS A 13 -26.17 -49.94 -7.20
N LYS A 14 -26.42 -50.16 -8.50
CA LYS A 14 -26.41 -49.24 -9.65
C LYS A 14 -27.67 -48.37 -9.71
N GLN A 15 -27.59 -47.17 -10.31
CA GLN A 15 -28.32 -46.88 -11.56
C GLN A 15 -27.86 -45.59 -12.27
N LYS A 16 -27.55 -45.76 -13.56
CA LYS A 16 -27.41 -44.72 -14.59
C LYS A 16 -28.78 -44.11 -14.92
N ARG A 17 -28.81 -42.85 -15.37
CA ARG A 17 -29.60 -42.42 -16.54
C ARG A 17 -28.98 -41.19 -17.21
N HIS A 18 -28.74 -41.35 -18.52
CA HIS A 18 -28.40 -40.32 -19.49
C HIS A 18 -29.56 -39.33 -19.68
N THR A 19 -29.24 -38.10 -20.07
CA THR A 19 -29.82 -37.42 -21.24
C THR A 19 -28.84 -36.37 -21.76
N HIS A 20 -28.92 -36.10 -23.05
CA HIS A 20 -27.88 -35.51 -23.90
C HIS A 20 -28.49 -34.35 -24.68
N VAL A 21 -27.64 -33.38 -25.05
CA VAL A 21 -27.76 -32.42 -26.18
C VAL A 21 -28.66 -31.20 -26.00
N ARG A 22 -28.04 -30.00 -26.01
CA ARG A 22 -28.03 -29.11 -27.19
C ARG A 22 -26.98 -28.00 -27.06
N SER A 23 -26.00 -28.03 -27.96
CA SER A 23 -25.10 -26.93 -28.24
C SER A 23 -25.77 -26.00 -29.25
N ASN A 24 -25.74 -24.69 -28.99
CA ASN A 24 -26.06 -23.68 -29.99
C ASN A 24 -24.75 -23.08 -30.51
N LYS A 25 -24.48 -23.36 -31.78
CA LYS A 25 -23.46 -22.72 -32.61
C LYS A 25 -24.13 -21.51 -33.26
N ASP A 26 -23.74 -20.30 -32.87
CA ASP A 26 -24.06 -19.11 -33.64
C ASP A 26 -23.01 -18.90 -34.73
N LYS A 27 -23.53 -18.90 -35.96
CA LYS A 27 -22.81 -18.72 -37.22
C LYS A 27 -22.57 -17.24 -37.45
N PHE A 28 -21.31 -16.81 -37.47
CA PHE A 28 -20.94 -15.54 -38.12
C PHE A 28 -20.75 -15.77 -39.62
N VAL A 29 -21.53 -15.03 -40.40
CA VAL A 29 -21.52 -15.01 -41.86
C VAL A 29 -20.26 -14.30 -42.33
N VAL A 30 -19.41 -15.01 -43.07
CA VAL A 30 -18.29 -14.46 -43.81
C VAL A 30 -18.82 -13.88 -45.12
N SER A 31 -18.79 -12.55 -45.27
CA SER A 31 -18.93 -11.91 -46.58
C SER A 31 -17.53 -11.77 -47.20
N LYS A 32 -17.33 -12.42 -48.34
CA LYS A 32 -16.24 -12.13 -49.28
C LYS A 32 -16.77 -11.12 -50.29
N ASN A 33 -16.10 -9.98 -50.42
CA ASN A 33 -15.69 -9.37 -51.70
C ASN A 33 -15.17 -7.95 -51.48
N CYS A 34 -13.84 -7.77 -51.56
CA CYS A 34 -13.25 -6.72 -52.37
C CYS A 34 -11.76 -7.04 -52.60
N LYS A 35 -11.40 -7.34 -53.85
CA LYS A 35 -10.00 -7.31 -54.33
C LYS A 35 -9.67 -5.84 -54.61
N ILE A 36 -8.45 -5.38 -54.31
CA ILE A 36 -7.66 -4.48 -55.17
C ILE A 36 -6.19 -4.41 -54.69
N SER A 37 -5.32 -4.59 -55.68
CA SER A 37 -3.92 -4.19 -55.87
C SER A 37 -2.83 -4.40 -54.81
N THR A 38 -1.87 -5.24 -55.21
CA THR A 38 -0.46 -5.22 -54.84
C THR A 38 0.23 -3.92 -55.26
N GLN A 39 0.80 -3.17 -54.30
CA GLN A 39 1.94 -2.28 -54.55
C GLN A 39 2.91 -2.32 -53.36
N SER A 40 4.19 -2.28 -53.69
CA SER A 40 5.35 -2.50 -52.83
C SER A 40 6.03 -1.20 -52.38
N SER A 41 6.43 -1.16 -51.09
CA SER A 41 7.52 -0.37 -50.45
C SER A 41 7.28 1.13 -50.20
N PRO A 42 7.92 1.83 -49.20
CA PRO A 42 9.17 1.53 -48.49
C PRO A 42 9.10 1.73 -46.92
N PRO A 43 10.21 1.75 -46.14
CA PRO A 43 10.21 1.35 -44.73
C PRO A 43 9.72 2.43 -43.75
N TYR A 44 9.11 1.99 -42.65
CA TYR A 44 8.74 2.83 -41.52
C TYR A 44 9.97 3.42 -40.85
N HIS A 45 10.11 4.74 -40.95
CA HIS A 45 10.98 5.53 -40.08
C HIS A 45 10.47 5.48 -38.63
N SER A 46 11.41 5.25 -37.72
CA SER A 46 11.26 5.37 -36.27
C SER A 46 10.78 6.77 -35.88
N ILE A 47 9.54 6.87 -35.40
CA ILE A 47 9.05 8.08 -34.72
C ILE A 47 9.22 7.85 -33.23
N LEU A 48 10.31 8.40 -32.68
CA LEU A 48 10.45 8.62 -31.24
C LEU A 48 9.36 9.63 -30.82
N PRO A 49 8.58 9.39 -29.75
CA PRO A 49 7.73 10.42 -29.20
C PRO A 49 8.64 11.49 -28.57
N THR A 50 8.63 12.67 -29.19
CA THR A 50 9.23 13.90 -28.68
C THR A 50 8.69 14.18 -27.29
N MET A 51 9.61 14.30 -26.33
CA MET A 51 9.35 14.63 -24.95
C MET A 51 8.49 15.90 -24.86
N SER A 52 7.44 15.84 -24.06
CA SER A 52 6.58 16.96 -23.70
C SER A 52 7.42 18.11 -23.13
N ALA A 53 7.18 19.31 -23.65
CA ALA A 53 7.80 20.55 -23.19
C ALA A 53 7.60 20.75 -21.67
N PRO A 54 8.57 21.33 -20.95
CA PRO A 54 8.40 21.67 -19.55
C PRO A 54 7.41 22.84 -19.42
N CYS A 55 6.21 22.55 -18.93
CA CYS A 55 5.25 23.56 -18.55
C CYS A 55 5.83 24.33 -17.36
N SER A 56 6.28 25.56 -17.59
CA SER A 56 6.74 26.47 -16.54
C SER A 56 5.54 27.14 -15.87
N CYS A 57 4.80 26.37 -15.07
CA CYS A 57 3.84 26.93 -14.14
C CYS A 57 4.61 27.51 -12.96
N LYS A 58 4.67 28.85 -12.87
CA LYS A 58 5.05 29.53 -11.63
C LYS A 58 4.01 29.14 -10.57
N HIS A 59 4.37 28.27 -9.64
CA HIS A 59 3.57 28.05 -8.43
C HIS A 59 3.58 29.36 -7.66
N ASN A 60 2.50 30.12 -7.79
CA ASN A 60 2.22 31.23 -6.90
C ASN A 60 1.96 30.61 -5.53
N GLU A 61 2.87 30.82 -4.57
CA GLU A 61 2.68 30.45 -3.16
C GLU A 61 1.58 31.34 -2.56
N SER A 62 0.33 31.05 -2.90
CA SER A 62 -0.81 31.51 -2.15
C SER A 62 -1.59 30.28 -1.74
N THR A 63 -1.12 29.63 -0.68
CA THR A 63 -1.94 28.69 0.08
C THR A 63 -3.24 29.43 0.42
N PRO A 64 -4.42 28.98 -0.03
CA PRO A 64 -5.66 29.66 0.30
C PRO A 64 -5.73 29.74 1.82
N SER A 65 -5.81 30.96 2.37
CA SER A 65 -5.95 31.18 3.80
C SER A 65 -7.30 30.60 4.21
N VAL A 66 -7.31 29.34 4.65
CA VAL A 66 -8.54 28.74 5.15
C VAL A 66 -8.92 29.50 6.41
N ASN A 67 -10.13 30.05 6.42
CA ASN A 67 -10.61 30.79 7.57
C ASN A 67 -10.89 29.82 8.72
N LEU A 68 -9.92 29.69 9.63
CA LEU A 68 -10.00 28.82 10.81
C LEU A 68 -10.95 29.38 11.89
N SER A 69 -11.61 30.53 11.67
CA SER A 69 -12.45 31.20 12.68
C SER A 69 -13.59 30.33 13.22
N HIS A 70 -14.00 29.30 12.49
CA HIS A 70 -15.05 28.37 12.90
C HIS A 70 -14.53 27.24 13.82
N LEU A 71 -13.22 27.03 13.92
CA LEU A 71 -12.64 26.05 14.85
C LEU A 71 -12.52 26.62 16.26
N SER A 72 -12.44 25.75 17.27
CA SER A 72 -12.15 26.19 18.64
C SER A 72 -10.75 26.84 18.72
N PRO A 73 -10.51 27.78 19.65
CA PRO A 73 -9.20 28.42 19.82
C PRO A 73 -8.05 27.42 20.00
N GLU A 74 -8.31 26.29 20.67
CA GLU A 74 -7.36 25.21 20.90
C GLU A 74 -6.94 24.57 19.57
N LEU A 75 -7.92 24.20 18.73
CA LEU A 75 -7.65 23.61 17.41
C LEU A 75 -6.98 24.60 16.45
N GLN A 76 -7.37 25.87 16.50
CA GLN A 76 -6.71 26.93 15.73
C GLN A 76 -5.22 27.00 16.08
N LYS A 77 -4.88 26.89 17.37
CA LYS A 77 -3.49 26.88 17.83
C LYS A 77 -2.75 25.60 17.44
N GLU A 78 -3.39 24.43 17.56
CA GLU A 78 -2.80 23.14 17.13
C GLU A 78 -2.42 23.16 15.64
N PHE A 79 -3.34 23.61 14.78
CA PHE A 79 -3.12 23.57 13.33
C PHE A 79 -2.24 24.71 12.79
N GLN A 80 -1.81 25.66 13.62
CA GLN A 80 -0.78 26.64 13.25
C GLN A 80 0.62 26.03 13.20
N ASP A 81 0.86 24.93 13.91
CA ASP A 81 2.14 24.23 13.84
C ASP A 81 2.25 23.41 12.53
N PRO A 82 3.14 23.77 11.60
CA PRO A 82 3.29 23.02 10.35
C PRO A 82 3.75 21.57 10.56
N GLN A 83 4.41 21.27 11.68
CA GLN A 83 4.86 19.91 12.02
C GLN A 83 3.78 19.08 12.73
N HIS A 84 2.61 19.68 13.02
CA HIS A 84 1.51 18.96 13.62
C HIS A 84 1.09 17.76 12.73
N PRO A 85 0.86 16.55 13.28
CA PRO A 85 0.57 15.35 12.47
C PRO A 85 -0.57 15.53 11.46
N ALA A 86 -1.62 16.26 11.81
CA ALA A 86 -2.73 16.55 10.89
C ALA A 86 -2.28 17.37 9.64
N ASN A 87 -1.38 18.33 9.84
CA ASN A 87 -0.81 19.12 8.75
C ASN A 87 0.12 18.28 7.88
N LEU A 88 0.99 17.48 8.52
CA LEU A 88 1.89 16.56 7.82
C LEU A 88 1.13 15.50 7.00
N ILE A 89 0.03 14.93 7.50
CA ILE A 89 -0.82 14.01 6.72
C ILE A 89 -1.32 14.71 5.44
N CYS A 90 -1.79 15.96 5.54
CA CYS A 90 -2.27 16.71 4.38
C CYS A 90 -1.16 17.00 3.36
N GLU A 91 0.02 17.42 3.83
CA GLU A 91 1.19 17.66 2.98
C GLU A 91 1.65 16.39 2.28
N LEU A 92 1.84 15.31 3.04
CA LEU A 92 2.34 14.04 2.52
C LEU A 92 1.33 13.38 1.58
N CYS A 93 0.02 13.46 1.83
CA CYS A 93 -0.95 12.94 0.89
C CYS A 93 -0.97 13.70 -0.45
N ARG A 94 -0.66 15.01 -0.48
CA ARG A 94 -0.47 15.74 -1.74
C ARG A 94 0.77 15.24 -2.49
N LEU A 95 1.90 15.15 -1.78
CA LEU A 95 3.14 14.60 -2.34
C LEU A 95 2.95 13.18 -2.89
N PHE A 96 2.28 12.31 -2.13
CA PHE A 96 2.03 10.93 -2.53
C PHE A 96 1.07 10.86 -3.72
N TYR A 97 0.12 11.79 -3.83
CA TYR A 97 -0.78 11.87 -4.98
C TYR A 97 0.02 12.25 -6.23
N ASP A 98 0.91 13.25 -6.15
CA ASP A 98 1.77 13.67 -7.25
C ASP A 98 2.75 12.55 -7.69
N ASN A 99 3.15 11.68 -6.77
CA ASN A 99 3.92 10.46 -7.06
C ASN A 99 3.07 9.27 -7.57
N ASN A 100 1.76 9.46 -7.80
CA ASN A 100 0.79 8.43 -8.19
C ASN A 100 0.60 7.28 -7.18
N TRP A 101 0.93 7.48 -5.91
CA TRP A 101 0.84 6.46 -4.86
C TRP A 101 -0.53 6.34 -4.20
N VAL A 102 -1.30 7.43 -4.15
CA VAL A 102 -2.60 7.51 -3.43
C VAL A 102 -3.73 8.01 -4.33
N THR A 103 -3.77 7.51 -5.57
CA THR A 103 -4.77 7.88 -6.58
C THR A 103 -6.12 7.18 -6.34
N GLY A 104 -7.21 7.75 -6.90
CA GLY A 104 -8.52 7.09 -6.84
C GLY A 104 -9.09 6.89 -5.43
N THR A 105 -8.69 7.72 -4.46
CA THR A 105 -9.00 7.62 -3.02
C THR A 105 -8.35 6.44 -2.27
N GLY A 106 -7.52 5.64 -2.94
CA GLY A 106 -6.74 4.55 -2.34
C GLY A 106 -5.49 5.03 -1.62
N GLY A 107 -4.91 4.17 -0.79
CA GLY A 107 -3.72 4.49 0.00
C GLY A 107 -3.92 5.59 1.05
N GLY A 108 -2.82 6.03 1.66
CA GLY A 108 -2.80 7.09 2.66
C GLY A 108 -1.65 6.94 3.65
N ILE A 109 -1.70 7.75 4.71
CA ILE A 109 -0.77 7.68 5.82
C ILE A 109 -1.50 7.89 7.14
N SER A 110 -1.03 7.21 8.17
CA SER A 110 -1.39 7.45 9.56
C SER A 110 -0.12 7.81 10.33
N ILE A 111 -0.22 8.77 11.25
CA ILE A 111 0.92 9.26 12.06
C ILE A 111 0.58 9.11 13.54
N ARG A 112 1.50 8.49 14.30
CA ARG A 112 1.51 8.50 15.75
C ARG A 112 2.39 9.66 16.22
N ASP A 113 1.90 10.46 17.15
CA ASP A 113 2.55 11.67 17.63
C ASP A 113 3.71 11.38 18.60
N VAL A 114 4.71 10.63 18.12
CA VAL A 114 5.82 10.09 18.94
C VAL A 114 6.67 11.14 19.63
N GLU A 115 6.75 12.34 19.08
CA GLU A 115 7.51 13.48 19.62
C GLU A 115 6.62 14.48 20.37
N GLY A 116 5.30 14.31 20.30
CA GLY A 116 4.34 15.18 20.95
C GLY A 116 4.16 14.89 22.45
N PRO A 117 3.29 15.66 23.12
CA PRO A 117 3.07 15.54 24.56
C PRO A 117 2.45 14.20 24.96
N ASN A 118 1.77 13.51 24.04
CA ASN A 118 1.23 12.18 24.26
C ASN A 118 1.60 11.26 23.08
N PRO A 119 2.62 10.38 23.24
CA PRO A 119 3.10 9.51 22.16
C PRO A 119 2.13 8.37 21.80
N ASN A 120 0.98 8.27 22.47
CA ASN A 120 -0.06 7.29 22.15
C ASN A 120 -1.14 7.84 21.21
N LEU A 121 -1.08 9.13 20.86
CA LEU A 121 -2.04 9.74 19.93
C LEU A 121 -1.73 9.35 18.49
N VAL A 122 -2.76 8.89 17.78
CA VAL A 122 -2.68 8.48 16.38
C VAL A 122 -3.70 9.25 15.55
N TYR A 123 -3.21 9.86 14.47
CA TYR A 123 -3.97 10.66 13.53
C TYR A 123 -4.24 9.86 12.26
N ILE A 124 -5.51 9.79 11.86
CA ILE A 124 -5.98 8.96 10.75
C ILE A 124 -6.83 9.80 9.81
N ALA A 125 -6.48 9.75 8.51
CA ALA A 125 -7.27 10.38 7.45
C ALA A 125 -8.64 9.69 7.26
N PRO A 126 -9.66 10.43 6.79
CA PRO A 126 -10.95 9.84 6.49
C PRO A 126 -10.93 8.93 5.25
N SER A 127 -11.81 7.93 5.23
CA SER A 127 -12.01 7.03 4.10
C SER A 127 -12.70 7.72 2.92
N GLY A 128 -12.41 7.25 1.70
CA GLY A 128 -13.14 7.63 0.48
C GLY A 128 -13.00 9.09 0.05
N VAL A 129 -12.03 9.83 0.59
CA VAL A 129 -11.75 11.22 0.19
C VAL A 129 -10.60 11.31 -0.80
N GLN A 130 -10.62 12.37 -1.61
CA GLN A 130 -9.50 12.85 -2.42
C GLN A 130 -8.33 13.20 -1.50
N LYS A 131 -7.25 12.42 -1.58
CA LYS A 131 -6.15 12.41 -0.60
C LYS A 131 -5.36 13.73 -0.65
N GLU A 132 -5.21 14.31 -1.83
CA GLU A 132 -4.56 15.59 -2.07
C GLU A 132 -5.34 16.81 -1.56
N ARG A 133 -6.62 16.62 -1.15
CA ARG A 133 -7.51 17.69 -0.71
C ARG A 133 -7.91 17.64 0.76
N ILE A 134 -7.35 16.68 1.51
CA ILE A 134 -7.64 16.56 2.94
C ILE A 134 -7.27 17.86 3.67
N GLN A 135 -8.07 18.21 4.67
CA GLN A 135 -7.83 19.32 5.57
C GLN A 135 -7.45 18.85 6.98
N PRO A 136 -6.68 19.63 7.77
CA PRO A 136 -6.20 19.21 9.09
C PRO A 136 -7.31 18.88 10.10
N TRP A 137 -8.44 19.59 10.06
CA TRP A 137 -9.61 19.30 10.92
C TRP A 137 -10.40 18.07 10.48
N GLU A 138 -10.11 17.49 9.31
CA GLU A 138 -10.80 16.28 8.82
C GLU A 138 -10.26 14.97 9.44
N MET A 139 -9.29 15.05 10.37
CA MET A 139 -8.63 13.89 10.96
C MET A 139 -9.43 13.23 12.09
N PHE A 140 -9.39 11.90 12.13
CA PHE A 140 -9.73 11.14 13.33
C PHE A 140 -8.51 11.09 14.26
N LEU A 141 -8.74 11.29 15.56
CA LEU A 141 -7.72 11.15 16.60
C LEU A 141 -8.09 9.99 17.51
N VAL A 142 -7.21 9.00 17.61
CA VAL A 142 -7.40 7.85 18.50
C VAL A 142 -6.22 7.72 19.46
N GLU A 143 -6.46 7.14 20.63
CA GLU A 143 -5.43 6.91 21.65
C GLU A 143 -5.16 5.41 21.84
N LEU A 144 -3.89 5.03 21.72
CA LEU A 144 -3.38 3.69 22.01
C LEU A 144 -3.29 3.44 23.53
N PRO A 145 -3.34 2.17 23.99
CA PRO A 145 -3.48 0.93 23.21
C PRO A 145 -4.94 0.55 22.90
N ASN A 146 -5.91 1.21 23.53
CA ASN A 146 -7.33 0.83 23.49
C ASN A 146 -8.07 1.33 22.24
N GLU A 147 -7.39 2.06 21.35
CA GLU A 147 -7.99 2.67 20.15
C GLU A 147 -9.17 3.58 20.49
N LYS A 148 -9.09 4.28 21.63
CA LYS A 148 -10.16 5.17 22.08
C LYS A 148 -10.25 6.35 21.13
N LEU A 149 -11.41 6.54 20.49
CA LEU A 149 -11.68 7.72 19.67
C LEU A 149 -11.78 8.96 20.56
N LEU A 150 -10.89 9.92 20.35
CA LEU A 150 -10.84 11.19 21.08
C LEU A 150 -11.44 12.35 20.28
N ARG A 151 -11.29 12.33 18.94
CA ARG A 151 -11.80 13.38 18.06
C ARG A 151 -12.24 12.77 16.74
N THR A 152 -13.36 13.25 16.20
CA THR A 152 -13.84 12.92 14.87
C THR A 152 -14.14 14.19 14.07
N PRO A 153 -13.91 14.18 12.74
CA PRO A 153 -14.33 15.28 11.88
C PRO A 153 -15.84 15.49 11.85
N ASN A 154 -16.65 14.51 12.31
CA ASN A 154 -18.09 14.67 12.40
C ASN A 154 -18.55 15.64 13.50
N ASP A 155 -17.66 16.04 14.42
CA ASP A 155 -17.93 17.04 15.46
C ASP A 155 -17.47 18.45 15.05
N ILE A 156 -16.83 18.58 13.87
CA ILE A 156 -16.38 19.87 13.33
C ILE A 156 -17.57 20.55 12.65
N PRO A 157 -17.71 21.89 12.76
CA PRO A 157 -18.85 22.61 12.20
C PRO A 157 -19.09 22.34 10.70
N GLU A 158 -20.37 22.31 10.30
CA GLU A 158 -20.81 21.98 8.94
C GLU A 158 -20.28 22.98 7.89
N GLU A 159 -19.87 24.18 8.29
CA GLU A 159 -19.26 25.19 7.42
C GLU A 159 -17.87 24.77 6.91
N LEU A 160 -17.15 23.93 7.68
CA LEU A 160 -15.80 23.46 7.35
C LEU A 160 -15.77 22.02 6.85
N THR A 161 -16.88 21.30 7.00
CA THR A 161 -16.98 19.88 6.67
C THR A 161 -17.96 19.65 5.53
N LYS A 162 -17.84 18.49 4.88
CA LYS A 162 -18.74 18.13 3.79
C LYS A 162 -20.06 17.60 4.34
N LYS A 163 -21.12 17.66 3.54
CA LYS A 163 -22.48 17.20 3.89
C LYS A 163 -22.62 15.70 4.16
N TYR A 164 -21.54 14.91 4.10
CA TYR A 164 -21.56 13.48 4.35
C TYR A 164 -20.87 13.15 5.67
N LYS A 165 -21.28 12.04 6.27
CA LYS A 165 -20.66 11.52 7.49
C LYS A 165 -19.31 10.89 7.17
N TYR A 166 -18.25 11.42 7.76
CA TYR A 166 -16.90 10.89 7.64
C TYR A 166 -16.79 9.55 8.38
N LYS A 167 -15.99 8.64 7.82
CA LYS A 167 -15.60 7.37 8.44
C LYS A 167 -14.07 7.29 8.51
N PRO A 168 -13.50 6.63 9.53
CA PRO A 168 -12.06 6.33 9.53
C PRO A 168 -11.65 5.54 8.28
N SER A 169 -10.39 5.65 7.87
CA SER A 169 -9.84 4.85 6.76
C SER A 169 -10.09 3.35 6.96
N ALA A 170 -10.39 2.62 5.88
CA ALA A 170 -10.49 1.15 5.93
C ALA A 170 -9.14 0.50 6.30
N CYS A 171 -8.03 1.20 6.05
CA CYS A 171 -6.68 0.77 6.43
C CYS A 171 -6.41 0.85 7.95
N THR A 172 -7.33 1.40 8.76
CA THR A 172 -7.13 1.65 10.19
C THR A 172 -6.65 0.41 10.95
N PRO A 173 -7.28 -0.78 10.82
CA PRO A 173 -6.81 -1.98 11.53
C PRO A 173 -5.38 -2.40 11.16
N LEU A 174 -4.97 -2.17 9.92
CA LEU A 174 -3.63 -2.47 9.41
C LEU A 174 -2.60 -1.49 9.98
N PHE A 175 -2.93 -0.20 10.05
CA PHE A 175 -2.10 0.80 10.73
C PHE A 175 -1.94 0.48 12.22
N MET A 176 -3.04 0.13 12.91
CA MET A 176 -3.00 -0.26 14.32
C MET A 176 -2.12 -1.48 14.57
N SER A 177 -2.11 -2.45 13.65
CA SER A 177 -1.22 -3.61 13.72
C SER A 177 0.26 -3.18 13.69
N CYS A 178 0.61 -2.22 12.83
CA CYS A 178 1.97 -1.67 12.77
C CYS A 178 2.37 -0.96 14.08
N TYR A 179 1.48 -0.12 14.64
CA TYR A 179 1.74 0.57 15.90
C TYR A 179 1.92 -0.39 17.08
N LYS A 180 1.04 -1.38 17.20
CA LYS A 180 1.05 -2.32 18.33
C LYS A 180 2.18 -3.34 18.26
N MET A 181 2.53 -3.82 17.07
CA MET A 181 3.49 -4.91 16.90
C MET A 181 4.90 -4.45 16.57
N ARG A 182 5.06 -3.24 16.04
CA ARG A 182 6.36 -2.72 15.58
C ARG A 182 6.73 -1.38 16.18
N ASP A 183 5.95 -0.89 17.15
CA ASP A 183 6.18 0.40 17.80
C ASP A 183 6.40 1.54 16.79
N ALA A 184 5.66 1.50 15.68
CA ALA A 184 5.84 2.43 14.58
C ALA A 184 5.45 3.87 14.98
N GLY A 185 6.12 4.87 14.43
CA GLY A 185 5.69 6.27 14.49
C GLY A 185 4.79 6.68 13.34
N ALA A 186 4.85 5.98 12.20
CA ALA A 186 3.93 6.19 11.09
C ALA A 186 3.80 4.93 10.25
N CYS A 187 2.70 4.82 9.52
CA CYS A 187 2.49 3.79 8.52
C CYS A 187 1.91 4.42 7.25
N ILE A 188 2.53 4.12 6.12
CA ILE A 188 2.17 4.59 4.78
C ILE A 188 1.61 3.39 4.03
N HIS A 189 0.48 3.61 3.37
CA HIS A 189 -0.11 2.67 2.44
C HIS A 189 -0.14 3.29 1.05
N THR A 190 0.43 2.61 0.06
CA THR A 190 0.39 3.07 -1.34
C THR A 190 -0.20 2.00 -2.24
N HIS A 191 -0.89 2.45 -3.29
CA HIS A 191 -1.33 1.64 -4.42
C HIS A 191 -0.35 1.83 -5.60
N SER A 192 0.95 1.88 -5.29
CA SER A 192 2.00 2.05 -6.30
C SER A 192 1.88 0.99 -7.38
N GLN A 193 1.95 1.42 -8.64
CA GLN A 193 1.98 0.50 -9.79
C GLN A 193 3.19 -0.43 -9.73
N SER A 194 4.33 0.05 -9.24
CA SER A 194 5.54 -0.78 -9.06
C SER A 194 5.29 -1.90 -8.05
N ALA A 195 4.64 -1.59 -6.91
CA ALA A 195 4.25 -2.59 -5.92
C ALA A 195 3.30 -3.64 -6.53
N VAL A 196 2.26 -3.19 -7.23
CA VAL A 196 1.30 -4.08 -7.91
C VAL A 196 2.02 -4.97 -8.94
N MET A 197 2.84 -4.39 -9.81
CA MET A 197 3.56 -5.11 -10.86
C MET A 197 4.51 -6.17 -10.31
N VAL A 198 5.28 -5.87 -9.26
CA VAL A 198 6.15 -6.86 -8.61
C VAL A 198 5.33 -8.04 -8.09
N THR A 199 4.18 -7.80 -7.46
CA THR A 199 3.34 -8.90 -6.96
C THR A 199 2.72 -9.75 -8.07
N LEU A 200 2.57 -9.20 -9.28
CA LEU A 200 2.08 -9.91 -10.46
C LEU A 200 3.18 -10.70 -11.17
N LEU A 201 4.36 -10.11 -11.35
CA LEU A 201 5.51 -10.78 -11.98
C LEU A 201 6.02 -11.97 -11.15
N PHE A 202 5.89 -11.89 -9.83
CA PHE A 202 6.30 -12.94 -8.91
C PHE A 202 5.09 -13.60 -8.23
N GLU A 203 4.07 -13.96 -9.03
CA GLU A 203 2.79 -14.49 -8.53
C GLU A 203 2.95 -15.74 -7.65
N THR A 204 3.92 -16.59 -7.94
CA THR A 204 4.18 -17.83 -7.20
C THR A 204 5.04 -17.67 -5.95
N ARG A 205 5.55 -16.46 -5.67
CA ARG A 205 6.41 -16.19 -4.50
C ARG A 205 5.61 -15.62 -3.34
N SER A 206 5.97 -16.00 -2.13
CA SER A 206 5.44 -15.44 -0.88
C SER A 206 6.21 -14.21 -0.39
N TYR A 207 7.26 -13.79 -1.10
CA TYR A 207 8.03 -12.59 -0.81
C TYR A 207 8.71 -12.02 -2.07
N PHE A 208 8.95 -10.72 -2.04
CA PHE A 208 9.82 -9.99 -2.96
C PHE A 208 11.24 -9.97 -2.39
N GLU A 209 12.24 -9.97 -3.29
CA GLU A 209 13.64 -9.87 -2.92
C GLU A 209 14.47 -9.11 -3.95
N ILE A 210 15.50 -8.39 -3.47
CA ILE A 210 16.49 -7.69 -4.29
C ILE A 210 17.79 -7.51 -3.49
N SER A 211 18.94 -7.51 -4.15
CA SER A 211 20.24 -7.29 -3.48
C SER A 211 21.21 -6.49 -4.35
N HIS A 212 22.30 -6.00 -3.76
CA HIS A 212 23.38 -5.30 -4.46
C HIS A 212 22.95 -4.00 -5.16
N ILE A 213 22.01 -3.26 -4.56
CA ILE A 213 21.53 -1.95 -5.02
C ILE A 213 21.73 -0.92 -3.91
N GLU A 214 22.30 0.24 -4.24
CA GLU A 214 22.65 1.30 -3.27
C GLU A 214 21.45 1.79 -2.44
N GLN A 215 20.26 1.84 -3.05
CA GLN A 215 19.03 2.31 -2.41
C GLN A 215 18.63 1.46 -1.19
N ILE A 216 19.12 0.22 -1.08
CA ILE A 216 18.88 -0.66 0.08
C ILE A 216 19.38 -0.01 1.39
N LYS A 217 20.42 0.82 1.34
CA LYS A 217 21.01 1.47 2.51
C LYS A 217 20.08 2.44 3.24
N ALA A 218 18.99 2.86 2.59
CA ALA A 218 17.97 3.68 3.22
C ALA A 218 17.15 2.90 4.26
N LEU A 219 17.13 1.57 4.19
CA LEU A 219 16.28 0.71 5.02
C LEU A 219 16.97 0.30 6.33
N PRO A 220 16.18 0.09 7.39
CA PRO A 220 16.72 -0.29 8.69
C PRO A 220 17.13 -1.76 8.67
N LYS A 221 18.25 -2.08 9.32
CA LYS A 221 18.59 -3.46 9.66
C LYS A 221 17.92 -3.80 10.98
N LEU A 222 16.90 -4.65 10.91
CA LEU A 222 16.06 -5.02 12.04
C LEU A 222 16.41 -6.42 12.53
N ARG A 223 16.39 -6.63 13.85
CA ARG A 223 16.61 -7.92 14.49
C ARG A 223 15.65 -8.11 15.65
N PHE A 224 15.13 -9.33 15.82
CA PHE A 224 14.42 -9.70 17.03
C PHE A 224 15.41 -9.86 18.19
N ASN A 225 15.18 -9.12 19.26
CA ASN A 225 15.92 -9.19 20.51
C ASN A 225 15.16 -10.09 21.49
N GLU A 226 15.75 -11.23 21.85
CA GLU A 226 15.13 -12.21 22.74
C GLU A 226 14.96 -11.68 24.17
N ASP A 227 15.87 -10.82 24.64
CA ASP A 227 15.83 -10.26 26.00
C ASP A 227 14.69 -9.26 26.17
N SER A 228 14.47 -8.40 25.18
CA SER A 228 13.38 -7.41 25.21
C SER A 228 12.06 -7.94 24.65
N GLY A 229 12.09 -9.07 23.92
CA GLY A 229 10.95 -9.64 23.20
C GLY A 229 10.48 -8.76 22.03
N LYS A 230 11.32 -7.85 21.54
CA LYS A 230 10.96 -6.83 20.53
C LYS A 230 11.86 -6.89 19.30
N VAL A 231 11.37 -6.35 18.20
CA VAL A 231 12.21 -6.08 17.02
C VAL A 231 12.87 -4.72 17.20
N GLU A 232 14.20 -4.70 17.09
CA GLU A 232 15.03 -3.51 17.30
C GLU A 232 15.88 -3.21 16.07
N LYS A 233 16.17 -1.92 15.88
CA LYS A 233 17.07 -1.45 14.83
C LYS A 233 18.52 -1.58 15.30
N ILE A 234 19.31 -2.36 14.57
CA ILE A 234 20.73 -2.59 14.86
C ILE A 234 21.66 -1.85 13.89
N GLY A 235 21.09 -1.09 12.95
CA GLY A 235 21.84 -0.31 11.97
C GLY A 235 21.00 0.00 10.74
N SER A 236 21.67 0.39 9.67
CA SER A 236 21.10 0.41 8.31
C SER A 236 21.50 -0.87 7.58
N MET A 237 20.72 -1.25 6.57
CA MET A 237 21.16 -2.27 5.62
C MET A 237 22.35 -1.74 4.80
N GLU A 238 23.16 -2.64 4.26
CA GLU A 238 24.27 -2.32 3.36
C GLU A 238 23.90 -2.61 1.91
N TYR A 239 24.62 -2.05 0.93
CA TYR A 239 24.27 -2.20 -0.49
C TYR A 239 24.20 -3.67 -0.93
N TYR A 240 25.07 -4.53 -0.37
CA TYR A 240 25.14 -5.96 -0.67
C TYR A 240 24.11 -6.80 0.09
N ASP A 241 23.41 -6.24 1.08
CA ASP A 241 22.39 -6.98 1.82
C ASP A 241 21.24 -7.37 0.88
N ARG A 242 20.57 -8.48 1.23
CA ARG A 242 19.37 -8.95 0.53
C ARG A 242 18.15 -8.39 1.25
N LEU A 243 17.43 -7.48 0.60
CA LEU A 243 16.12 -7.02 1.05
C LEU A 243 15.09 -8.12 0.78
N ILE A 244 14.24 -8.40 1.77
CA ILE A 244 13.12 -9.33 1.68
C ILE A 244 11.88 -8.61 2.18
N ILE A 245 10.81 -8.59 1.36
CA ILE A 245 9.51 -8.02 1.73
C ILE A 245 8.44 -9.10 1.53
N PRO A 246 7.72 -9.54 2.58
CA PRO A 246 6.67 -10.54 2.43
C PRO A 246 5.53 -10.03 1.55
N ILE A 247 4.91 -10.96 0.81
CA ILE A 247 3.74 -10.73 -0.03
C ILE A 247 2.58 -11.55 0.56
N ILE A 248 1.48 -10.87 0.89
CA ILE A 248 0.22 -11.50 1.30
C ILE A 248 -0.81 -11.44 0.16
N GLU A 249 -1.77 -12.36 0.18
CA GLU A 249 -2.89 -12.36 -0.76
C GLU A 249 -3.90 -11.27 -0.40
N ASN A 250 -4.51 -10.67 -1.42
CA ASN A 250 -5.54 -9.67 -1.21
C ASN A 250 -6.88 -10.31 -0.85
N THR A 251 -7.71 -9.55 -0.12
CA THR A 251 -9.07 -9.92 0.25
C THR A 251 -10.06 -8.87 -0.27
N PRO A 252 -11.35 -9.20 -0.43
CA PRO A 252 -12.36 -8.24 -0.90
C PRO A 252 -12.55 -7.04 0.04
N HIS A 253 -12.35 -7.26 1.34
CA HIS A 253 -12.45 -6.24 2.38
C HIS A 253 -11.09 -6.04 3.04
N GLU A 254 -10.67 -4.78 3.23
CA GLU A 254 -9.35 -4.44 3.78
C GLU A 254 -9.19 -4.94 5.20
N GLU A 255 -10.24 -4.89 6.02
CA GLU A 255 -10.26 -5.38 7.38
C GLU A 255 -9.85 -6.86 7.50
N ASP A 256 -10.17 -7.68 6.49
CA ASP A 256 -9.83 -9.10 6.43
C ASP A 256 -8.32 -9.34 6.18
N LEU A 257 -7.56 -8.31 5.76
CA LEU A 257 -6.10 -8.37 5.61
C LEU A 257 -5.36 -8.36 6.95
N THR A 258 -6.04 -8.01 8.05
CA THR A 258 -5.40 -7.77 9.34
C THR A 258 -4.63 -9.00 9.81
N ASP A 259 -5.24 -10.19 9.80
CA ASP A 259 -4.63 -11.41 10.32
C ASP A 259 -3.40 -11.83 9.50
N SER A 260 -3.51 -11.80 8.16
CA SER A 260 -2.40 -12.16 7.26
C SER A 260 -1.27 -11.14 7.31
N LEU A 261 -1.57 -9.84 7.47
CA LEU A 261 -0.58 -8.81 7.73
C LEU A 261 0.16 -9.08 9.05
N GLN A 262 -0.56 -9.35 10.13
CA GLN A 262 0.04 -9.63 11.43
C GLN A 262 0.91 -10.88 11.41
N GLU A 263 0.49 -11.93 10.71
CA GLU A 263 1.28 -13.14 10.49
C GLU A 263 2.55 -12.86 9.69
N ALA A 264 2.45 -12.12 8.59
CA ALA A 264 3.61 -11.69 7.81
C ALA A 264 4.59 -10.86 8.64
N ILE A 265 4.08 -9.92 9.44
CA ILE A 265 4.88 -9.13 10.37
C ILE A 265 5.64 -10.07 11.32
N LYS A 266 4.97 -11.01 12.00
CA LYS A 266 5.59 -11.98 12.93
C LYS A 266 6.67 -12.83 12.27
N ASN A 267 6.38 -13.39 11.10
CA ASN A 267 7.26 -14.32 10.40
C ASN A 267 8.49 -13.64 9.76
N TYR A 268 8.42 -12.32 9.54
CA TYR A 268 9.49 -11.52 8.96
C TYR A 268 9.91 -10.39 9.92
N PRO A 269 10.56 -10.69 11.05
CA PRO A 269 10.96 -9.67 12.03
C PRO A 269 11.95 -8.64 11.44
N GLY A 270 12.64 -8.98 10.34
CA GLY A 270 13.53 -8.08 9.61
C GLY A 270 12.84 -7.06 8.71
N THR A 271 11.52 -7.14 8.51
CA THR A 271 10.80 -6.29 7.55
C THR A 271 10.26 -5.00 8.17
N SER A 272 10.21 -3.95 7.35
CA SER A 272 9.50 -2.68 7.61
C SER A 272 8.33 -2.47 6.63
N ALA A 273 8.01 -3.49 5.83
CA ALA A 273 6.95 -3.43 4.84
C ALA A 273 6.28 -4.78 4.59
N VAL A 274 5.04 -4.74 4.08
CA VAL A 274 4.31 -5.90 3.54
C VAL A 274 3.64 -5.51 2.23
N LEU A 275 3.88 -6.29 1.18
CA LEU A 275 3.19 -6.18 -0.10
C LEU A 275 1.85 -6.94 -0.04
N VAL A 276 0.82 -6.38 -0.66
CA VAL A 276 -0.49 -7.02 -0.83
C VAL A 276 -0.71 -7.24 -2.31
N ARG A 277 -0.86 -8.51 -2.71
CA ARG A 277 -0.90 -8.90 -4.13
C ARG A 277 -2.03 -8.20 -4.86
N ARG A 278 -1.76 -7.64 -6.05
CA ARG A 278 -2.77 -6.90 -6.86
C ARG A 278 -3.41 -5.70 -6.15
N HIS A 279 -2.78 -5.17 -5.10
CA HIS A 279 -3.31 -4.07 -4.29
C HIS A 279 -2.27 -2.98 -4.08
N GLY A 280 -1.18 -3.26 -3.38
CA GLY A 280 -0.25 -2.22 -2.97
C GLY A 280 0.74 -2.67 -1.91
N ILE A 281 1.16 -1.75 -1.05
CA ILE A 281 2.14 -1.99 0.01
C ILE A 281 1.80 -1.19 1.28
N TYR A 282 2.14 -1.75 2.43
CA TYR A 282 2.17 -1.07 3.73
C TYR A 282 3.62 -0.95 4.18
N VAL A 283 4.05 0.26 4.56
CA VAL A 283 5.42 0.57 5.00
C VAL A 283 5.38 1.37 6.29
N TRP A 284 6.13 0.95 7.31
CA TRP A 284 6.16 1.64 8.60
C TRP A 284 7.59 2.00 9.02
N GLY A 285 7.71 3.01 9.86
CA GLY A 285 9.00 3.47 10.40
C GLY A 285 8.84 4.07 11.78
N GLU A 286 9.97 4.29 12.45
CA GLU A 286 10.02 4.82 13.82
C GLU A 286 9.45 6.24 13.95
N THR A 287 9.48 7.01 12.87
CA THR A 287 8.90 8.36 12.74
C THR A 287 8.24 8.51 11.36
N VAL A 288 7.43 9.55 11.17
CA VAL A 288 6.86 9.91 9.87
C VAL A 288 7.93 10.03 8.78
N TRP A 289 9.05 10.68 9.09
CA TRP A 289 10.14 10.90 8.15
C TRP A 289 10.86 9.62 7.78
N LYS A 290 11.01 8.69 8.73
CA LYS A 290 11.61 7.39 8.46
C LYS A 290 10.70 6.51 7.63
N ALA A 291 9.41 6.44 7.95
CA ALA A 291 8.43 5.74 7.12
C ALA A 291 8.43 6.27 5.68
N LYS A 292 8.49 7.59 5.50
CA LYS A 292 8.60 8.24 4.18
C LYS A 292 9.85 7.80 3.42
N VAL A 293 11.04 7.88 4.04
CA VAL A 293 12.31 7.46 3.44
C VAL A 293 12.28 5.98 3.04
N TYR A 294 11.74 5.13 3.90
CA TYR A 294 11.63 3.70 3.62
C TYR A 294 10.69 3.45 2.43
N ASN A 295 9.55 4.14 2.39
CA ASN A 295 8.59 4.01 1.29
C ASN A 295 9.20 4.46 -0.05
N GLU A 296 9.89 5.61 -0.08
CA GLU A 296 10.59 6.10 -1.27
C GLU A 296 11.66 5.10 -1.78
N ALA A 297 12.47 4.59 -0.87
CA ALA A 297 13.52 3.62 -1.21
C ALA A 297 12.93 2.30 -1.71
N ILE A 298 11.88 1.79 -1.06
CA ILE A 298 11.21 0.56 -1.48
C ILE A 298 10.54 0.75 -2.85
N ASP A 299 9.82 1.84 -3.08
CA ASP A 299 9.16 2.08 -4.36
C ASP A 299 10.16 2.14 -5.53
N TYR A 300 11.30 2.83 -5.32
CA TYR A 300 12.42 2.83 -6.26
C TYR A 300 12.92 1.40 -6.55
N LEU A 301 13.13 0.59 -5.51
CA LEU A 301 13.62 -0.79 -5.65
C LEU A 301 12.60 -1.68 -6.38
N LEU A 302 11.31 -1.48 -6.15
CA LEU A 302 10.24 -2.20 -6.83
C LEU A 302 10.18 -1.81 -8.31
N GLU A 303 10.26 -0.51 -8.64
CA GLU A 303 10.29 -0.04 -10.02
C GLU A 303 11.52 -0.59 -10.76
N LEU A 304 12.69 -0.53 -10.11
CA LEU A 304 13.92 -1.09 -10.64
C LEU A 304 13.80 -2.60 -10.85
N ALA A 305 13.19 -3.34 -9.92
CA ALA A 305 12.99 -4.77 -10.05
C ALA A 305 12.12 -5.13 -11.26
N VAL A 306 11.07 -4.36 -11.53
CA VAL A 306 10.26 -4.53 -12.75
C VAL A 306 11.13 -4.34 -14.00
N LYS A 307 11.93 -3.26 -14.05
CA LYS A 307 12.83 -2.98 -15.18
C LYS A 307 13.90 -4.05 -15.36
N MET A 308 14.52 -4.50 -14.27
CA MET A 308 15.52 -5.57 -14.28
C MET A 308 14.91 -6.86 -14.81
N HIS A 309 13.72 -7.25 -14.33
CA HIS A 309 13.04 -8.45 -14.78
C HIS A 309 12.73 -8.41 -16.29
N LEU A 310 12.20 -7.28 -16.79
CA LEU A 310 11.92 -7.09 -18.21
C LEU A 310 13.19 -7.11 -19.08
N ALA A 311 14.32 -6.69 -18.53
CA ALA A 311 15.63 -6.73 -19.20
C ALA A 311 16.36 -8.08 -19.05
N GLY A 312 15.77 -9.08 -18.37
CA GLY A 312 16.41 -10.36 -18.10
C GLY A 312 17.56 -10.30 -17.07
N ILE A 313 17.61 -9.24 -16.25
CA ILE A 313 18.61 -9.06 -15.20
C ILE A 313 18.12 -9.71 -13.90
N PRO A 314 18.90 -10.60 -13.26
CA PRO A 314 18.54 -11.20 -11.98
C PRO A 314 18.39 -10.15 -10.87
N LEU A 315 17.34 -10.24 -10.06
CA LEU A 315 17.10 -9.33 -8.92
C LEU A 315 18.11 -9.49 -7.78
N VAL A 316 18.68 -10.68 -7.67
CA VAL A 316 19.69 -11.01 -6.69
C VAL A 316 20.94 -11.39 -7.45
N LYS A 317 22.05 -10.72 -7.13
CA LYS A 317 23.35 -11.06 -7.68
C LYS A 317 23.74 -12.46 -7.17
N GLY A 318 23.94 -13.39 -8.11
CA GLY A 318 24.48 -14.71 -7.79
C GLY A 318 25.88 -14.58 -7.19
N SER A 319 26.16 -15.38 -6.18
CA SER A 319 27.50 -15.55 -5.60
C SER A 319 28.46 -16.18 -6.61
#